data_AF-A0AAV5TE51-F1
#
_entry.id   AF-A0AAV5TE51-F1
#
_cell.length_a   1.000
_cell.length_b   1.000
_cell.length_c   1.000
_cell.angle_alpha   90.00
_cell.angle_beta   90.00
_cell.angle_gamma   90.00
#
_symmetry.space_group_name_H-M   'P 1'
#
loop_
_entity.id
_entity.type
_entity.pdbx_description
1 polymer ?
#
loop_
_entity_poly.entity_id
_entity_poly.type
_entity_poly.pdbx_seq_one_letter_code
_entity_poly.pdbx_strand_id
1 'polypeptide(L)'
;MDLYRFYIPIFTMIDSYTRTWKVWGTFDVFTMCSVSVVMDFTDPETWLNEKEGGCNRNVLLDSMSVYVRDQMAVLVPSLKKAKMTDREVYGLLALMFCEMDMKTDVSELLLSQLDSIRSEVLQNLQQYYREEMGLSDFSNRLGNLMTVYYAYKECTSHFYSFFRMQVTLFDLWSAEAQLNALFL
;
A
#
# COMPACT_ATOMS: atom_id res chain seq x y z
N MET A 1 -19.32 -7.96 7.86
CA MET A 1 -17.91 -8.35 8.08
C MET A 1 -17.07 -7.76 6.96
N ASP A 2 -17.29 -6.47 6.65
CA ASP A 2 -16.89 -5.87 5.37
C ASP A 2 -15.85 -4.76 5.52
N LEU A 3 -15.67 -4.26 6.75
CA LEU A 3 -14.68 -3.22 7.08
C LEU A 3 -13.26 -3.65 6.69
N TYR A 4 -12.86 -4.89 7.05
CA TYR A 4 -11.50 -5.40 6.83
C TYR A 4 -11.10 -5.46 5.35
N ARG A 5 -12.04 -5.66 4.43
CA ARG A 5 -11.73 -5.78 3.00
C ARG A 5 -11.09 -4.52 2.42
N PHE A 6 -11.45 -3.36 2.96
CA PHE A 6 -10.90 -2.06 2.55
C PHE A 6 -9.48 -1.80 3.09
N TYR A 7 -9.04 -2.55 4.10
CA TYR A 7 -7.71 -2.39 4.69
C TYR A 7 -6.70 -3.41 4.20
N ILE A 8 -7.14 -4.53 3.61
CA ILE A 8 -6.25 -5.57 3.07
C ILE A 8 -5.20 -5.01 2.11
N PRO A 9 -5.54 -4.16 1.12
CA PRO A 9 -4.54 -3.62 0.20
C PRO A 9 -3.49 -2.78 0.93
N ILE A 10 -3.92 -1.95 1.88
CA ILE A 10 -3.04 -1.06 2.65
C ILE A 10 -2.10 -1.87 3.53
N PHE A 11 -2.62 -2.85 4.28
CA PHE A 11 -1.82 -3.68 5.16
C PHE A 11 -0.85 -4.56 4.38
N THR A 12 -1.28 -5.11 3.25
CA THR A 12 -0.41 -5.87 2.35
C THR A 12 0.72 -4.98 1.83
N MET A 13 0.42 -3.74 1.44
CA MET A 13 1.41 -2.78 0.98
C MET A 13 2.44 -2.46 2.08
N ILE A 14 1.98 -2.11 3.29
CA ILE A 14 2.86 -1.81 4.43
C ILE A 14 3.75 -3.00 4.80
N ASP A 15 3.18 -4.20 4.88
CA ASP A 15 3.95 -5.42 5.17
C ASP A 15 4.99 -5.68 4.08
N SER A 16 4.60 -5.56 2.80
CA SER A 16 5.48 -5.81 1.66
C SER A 16 6.72 -4.93 1.70
N TYR A 17 6.56 -3.62 1.83
CA TYR A 17 7.71 -2.72 1.89
C TYR A 17 8.51 -2.88 3.19
N THR A 18 7.86 -3.03 4.33
CA THR A 18 8.58 -3.21 5.60
C THR A 18 9.45 -4.46 5.57
N ARG A 19 8.92 -5.57 5.07
CA ARG A 19 9.64 -6.83 4.95
C ARG A 19 10.78 -6.75 3.93
N THR A 20 10.52 -6.16 2.76
CA THR A 20 11.53 -5.91 1.73
C THR A 20 12.70 -5.11 2.28
N TRP A 21 12.42 -4.04 3.04
CA TRP A 21 13.43 -3.23 3.70
C TRP A 21 14.26 -4.03 4.72
N LYS A 22 13.61 -4.87 5.54
CA LYS A 22 14.31 -5.70 6.53
C LYS A 22 15.25 -6.72 5.90
N VAL A 23 14.87 -7.29 4.75
CA VAL A 23 15.66 -8.33 4.08
C VAL A 23 16.79 -7.75 3.23
N TRP A 24 16.50 -6.74 2.41
CA TRP A 24 17.47 -6.22 1.44
C TRP A 24 17.97 -4.80 1.73
N GLY A 25 17.30 -4.04 2.59
CA GLY A 25 17.66 -2.64 2.85
C GLY A 25 17.48 -1.71 1.65
N THR A 26 16.83 -2.18 0.57
CA THR A 26 16.54 -1.40 -0.63
C THR A 26 15.28 -1.91 -1.33
N PHE A 27 14.76 -1.11 -2.26
CA PHE A 27 13.54 -1.35 -3.05
C PHE A 27 13.80 -1.26 -4.55
N ASP A 28 15.07 -1.22 -4.97
CA ASP A 28 15.42 -0.81 -6.33
C ASP A 28 15.08 -1.87 -7.39
N VAL A 29 14.96 -3.14 -6.97
CA VAL A 29 14.79 -4.28 -7.88
C VAL A 29 13.64 -5.20 -7.43
N PHE A 30 13.60 -5.58 -6.15
CA PHE A 30 12.66 -6.58 -5.66
C PHE A 30 11.73 -6.02 -4.60
N THR A 31 10.52 -6.58 -4.52
CA THR A 31 9.60 -6.41 -3.39
C THR A 31 9.03 -7.75 -2.96
N MET A 32 9.09 -8.02 -1.66
CA MET A 32 8.41 -9.16 -1.05
C MET A 32 6.91 -8.88 -0.97
N CYS A 33 6.09 -9.73 -1.56
CA CYS A 33 4.63 -9.65 -1.49
C CYS A 33 4.06 -10.57 -0.41
N SER A 34 4.85 -11.56 -0.01
CA SER A 34 4.58 -12.44 1.12
C SER A 34 5.89 -12.98 1.70
N VAL A 35 5.82 -13.93 2.63
CA VAL A 35 7.00 -14.63 3.16
C VAL A 35 7.77 -15.37 2.07
N SER A 36 7.08 -15.89 1.05
CA SER A 36 7.64 -16.79 0.04
C SER A 36 7.51 -16.27 -1.40
N VAL A 37 6.90 -15.11 -1.60
CA VAL A 37 6.68 -14.52 -2.93
C VAL A 37 7.42 -13.20 -3.01
N VAL A 38 8.24 -13.07 -4.05
CA VAL A 38 9.01 -11.88 -4.39
C VAL A 38 8.67 -11.50 -5.82
N MET A 39 8.37 -10.23 -6.04
CA MET A 39 8.19 -9.66 -7.38
C MET A 39 9.43 -8.88 -7.78
N ASP A 40 9.85 -9.07 -9.03
CA ASP A 40 10.89 -8.28 -9.69
C ASP A 40 10.25 -7.07 -10.37
N PHE A 41 10.59 -5.87 -9.90
CA PHE A 41 10.07 -4.61 -10.46
C PHE A 41 10.77 -4.15 -11.74
N THR A 42 11.86 -4.81 -12.12
CA THR A 42 12.63 -4.48 -13.33
C THR A 42 12.20 -5.28 -14.55
N ASP A 43 11.52 -6.41 -14.34
CA ASP A 43 11.05 -7.28 -15.42
C ASP A 43 9.55 -7.58 -15.29
N PRO A 44 8.69 -6.64 -15.72
CA PRO A 44 7.23 -6.80 -15.65
C PRO A 44 6.71 -7.96 -16.50
N GLU A 45 7.47 -8.43 -17.50
CA GLU A 45 7.04 -9.56 -18.34
C GLU A 45 6.84 -10.84 -17.51
N THR A 46 7.56 -10.97 -16.39
CA THR A 46 7.45 -12.10 -15.45
C THR A 46 6.17 -12.09 -14.62
N TRP A 47 5.42 -10.98 -14.57
CA TRP A 47 4.21 -10.86 -13.75
C TRP A 47 2.99 -11.55 -14.37
N LEU A 48 3.04 -11.76 -15.69
CA LEU A 48 1.95 -12.35 -16.46
C LEU A 48 2.51 -13.48 -17.32
N ASN A 49 1.86 -14.65 -17.27
CA ASN A 49 2.18 -15.74 -18.20
C ASN A 49 2.01 -15.27 -19.65
N GLU A 50 2.78 -15.80 -20.60
CA GLU A 50 2.70 -15.41 -22.03
C GLU A 50 1.29 -15.50 -22.63
N LYS A 51 0.43 -16.34 -22.04
CA LYS A 51 -0.96 -16.56 -22.47
C LYS A 51 -1.96 -15.56 -21.84
N GLU A 52 -1.52 -14.74 -20.90
CA GLU A 52 -2.32 -13.76 -20.17
C GLU A 52 -2.17 -12.36 -20.81
N GLY A 53 -3.23 -11.55 -20.73
CA GLY A 53 -3.28 -10.18 -21.26
C GLY A 53 -3.79 -10.05 -22.71
N GLY A 54 -3.84 -11.15 -23.47
CA GLY A 54 -4.42 -11.17 -24.82
C GLY A 54 -3.79 -10.14 -25.77
N CYS A 55 -4.61 -9.50 -26.61
CA CYS A 55 -4.14 -8.49 -27.57
C CYS A 55 -3.58 -7.21 -26.92
N ASN A 56 -3.90 -6.97 -25.64
CA ASN A 56 -3.51 -5.76 -24.91
C ASN A 56 -2.41 -6.03 -23.88
N ARG A 57 -1.74 -7.19 -23.95
CA ARG A 57 -0.68 -7.57 -23.00
C ARG A 57 0.34 -6.46 -22.79
N ASN A 58 0.87 -5.86 -23.85
CA ASN A 58 1.89 -4.81 -23.75
C ASN A 58 1.37 -3.55 -23.06
N VAL A 59 0.13 -3.14 -23.39
CA VAL A 59 -0.51 -1.98 -22.74
C VAL A 59 -0.75 -2.25 -21.25
N LEU A 60 -1.13 -3.47 -20.90
CA LEU A 60 -1.30 -3.90 -19.51
C LEU A 60 0.04 -3.82 -18.76
N LEU A 61 1.10 -4.41 -19.30
CA LEU A 61 2.45 -4.39 -18.73
C LEU A 61 2.99 -2.96 -18.56
N ASP A 62 2.83 -2.12 -19.58
CA ASP A 62 3.21 -0.71 -19.52
C ASP A 62 2.47 0.02 -18.40
N SER A 63 1.16 -0.19 -18.29
CA SER A 63 0.34 0.44 -17.25
C SER A 63 0.73 0.00 -15.84
N MET A 64 1.03 -1.29 -15.64
CA MET A 64 1.50 -1.82 -14.37
C MET A 64 2.89 -1.25 -14.02
N SER A 65 3.78 -1.14 -15.01
CA SER A 65 5.13 -0.59 -14.83
C SER A 65 5.10 0.89 -14.43
N VAL A 66 4.24 1.67 -15.08
CA VAL A 66 3.99 3.07 -14.72
C VAL A 66 3.47 3.16 -13.29
N TYR A 67 2.46 2.34 -12.95
CA TYR A 67 1.91 2.30 -11.59
C TYR A 67 3.00 1.99 -10.54
N VAL A 68 3.78 0.93 -10.72
CA VAL A 68 4.84 0.54 -9.78
C VAL A 68 5.88 1.65 -9.62
N ARG A 69 6.33 2.24 -10.73
CA ARG A 69 7.31 3.34 -10.70
C ARG A 69 6.77 4.54 -9.92
N ASP A 70 5.54 4.92 -10.15
CA ASP A 70 4.93 6.07 -9.49
C ASP A 70 4.74 5.79 -7.98
N GLN A 71 4.39 4.56 -7.59
CA GLN A 71 4.36 4.12 -6.19
C GLN A 71 5.76 4.20 -5.54
N MET A 72 6.79 3.68 -6.22
CA MET A 72 8.16 3.73 -5.71
C MET A 72 8.62 5.16 -5.47
N ALA A 73 8.31 6.07 -6.41
CA ALA A 73 8.73 7.46 -6.34
C ALA A 73 8.20 8.19 -5.08
N VAL A 74 7.04 7.79 -4.58
CA VAL A 74 6.42 8.37 -3.38
C VAL A 74 6.86 7.64 -2.10
N LEU A 75 6.80 6.32 -2.08
CA LEU A 75 7.04 5.53 -0.86
C LEU A 75 8.51 5.38 -0.51
N VAL A 76 9.37 5.08 -1.48
CA VAL A 76 10.77 4.72 -1.23
C VAL A 76 11.54 5.84 -0.52
N PRO A 77 11.46 7.12 -0.96
CA PRO A 77 12.14 8.21 -0.27
C PRO A 77 11.68 8.37 1.19
N SER A 78 10.36 8.25 1.41
CA SER A 78 9.75 8.38 2.74
C SER A 78 10.22 7.27 3.68
N LEU A 79 10.23 6.02 3.20
CA LEU A 79 10.69 4.85 3.96
C LEU A 79 12.20 4.92 4.27
N LYS A 80 13.03 5.26 3.27
CA LYS A 80 14.48 5.45 3.43
C LYS A 80 14.81 6.52 4.48
N LYS A 81 14.02 7.60 4.53
CA LYS A 81 14.18 8.67 5.51
C LYS A 81 13.71 8.26 6.91
N ALA A 82 12.56 7.59 7.02
CA ALA A 82 11.97 7.27 8.31
C ALA A 82 12.74 6.20 9.08
N LYS A 83 13.32 5.19 8.40
CA LYS A 83 14.02 4.06 9.05
C LYS A 83 13.23 3.50 10.24
N MET A 84 11.98 3.15 9.98
CA MET A 84 11.01 2.81 11.04
C MET A 84 11.43 1.58 11.84
N THR A 85 11.12 1.58 13.14
CA THR A 85 11.18 0.40 14.00
C THR A 85 9.90 -0.41 13.89
N ASP A 86 9.92 -1.65 14.39
CA ASP A 86 8.75 -2.53 14.37
C ASP A 86 7.55 -1.91 15.12
N ARG A 87 7.82 -1.22 16.22
CA ARG A 87 6.77 -0.51 16.98
C ARG A 87 6.16 0.64 16.19
N GLU A 88 6.96 1.37 15.43
CA GLU A 88 6.45 2.42 14.56
C GLU A 88 5.64 1.85 13.39
N VAL A 89 6.02 0.68 12.87
CA VAL A 89 5.22 -0.03 11.85
C VAL A 89 3.87 -0.46 12.42
N TYR A 90 3.80 -0.98 13.65
CA TYR A 90 2.53 -1.30 14.30
C TYR A 90 1.68 -0.05 14.55
N GLY A 91 2.31 1.05 14.99
CA GLY A 91 1.65 2.35 15.11
C GLY A 91 1.08 2.82 13.77
N LEU A 92 1.86 2.71 12.70
CA LEU A 92 1.43 3.06 11.34
C LEU A 92 0.23 2.23 10.89
N LEU A 93 0.23 0.91 11.09
CA LEU A 93 -0.91 0.05 10.76
C LEU A 93 -2.18 0.48 11.50
N ALA A 94 -2.07 0.78 12.79
CA ALA A 94 -3.20 1.26 13.58
C ALA A 94 -3.69 2.64 13.13
N LEU A 95 -2.79 3.58 12.81
CA LEU A 95 -3.15 4.88 12.25
C LEU A 95 -3.86 4.74 10.89
N MET A 96 -3.38 3.85 10.03
CA MET A 96 -4.01 3.58 8.73
C MET A 96 -5.36 2.87 8.88
N PHE A 97 -5.55 2.04 9.91
CA PHE A 97 -6.85 1.48 10.25
C PHE A 97 -7.86 2.56 10.67
N CYS A 98 -7.40 3.56 11.42
CA CYS A 98 -8.21 4.72 11.81
C CYS A 98 -8.54 5.66 10.63
N GLU A 99 -7.94 5.49 9.46
CA GLU A 99 -8.37 6.20 8.25
C GLU A 99 -9.57 5.49 7.64
N MET A 100 -10.75 6.05 7.84
CA MET A 100 -11.93 5.71 7.07
C MET A 100 -12.09 6.73 5.95
N ASP A 101 -11.67 6.39 4.73
CA ASP A 101 -12.18 7.07 3.52
C ASP A 101 -13.46 6.36 3.05
N MET A 102 -14.38 6.17 4.00
CA MET A 102 -15.60 5.42 3.79
C MET A 102 -16.67 6.39 3.34
N LYS A 103 -16.99 6.36 2.04
CA LYS A 103 -18.16 7.01 1.43
C LYS A 103 -19.50 6.42 1.93
N THR A 104 -19.53 5.84 3.12
CA THR A 104 -20.68 5.14 3.71
C THR A 104 -21.08 5.83 5.00
N ASP A 105 -22.37 5.80 5.33
CA ASP A 105 -22.91 6.25 6.61
C ASP A 105 -22.34 5.39 7.74
N VAL A 106 -21.17 5.80 8.26
CA VAL A 106 -20.55 5.19 9.43
C VAL A 106 -21.26 5.70 10.68
N SER A 107 -21.51 4.81 11.65
CA SER A 107 -22.10 5.24 12.92
C SER A 107 -21.15 6.17 13.68
N GLU A 108 -21.71 7.20 14.33
CA GLU A 108 -20.95 8.10 15.21
C GLU A 108 -20.17 7.34 16.29
N LEU A 109 -20.72 6.22 16.76
CA LEU A 109 -20.06 5.32 17.71
C LEU A 109 -18.74 4.77 17.14
N LEU A 110 -18.73 4.28 15.89
CA LEU A 110 -17.51 3.75 15.28
C LEU A 110 -16.48 4.86 15.03
N LEU A 111 -16.91 6.05 14.59
CA LEU A 111 -16.02 7.20 14.42
C LEU A 111 -15.35 7.57 15.76
N SER A 112 -16.14 7.66 16.83
CA SER A 112 -15.61 7.93 18.18
C SER A 112 -14.62 6.86 18.64
N GLN A 113 -14.86 5.58 18.33
CA GLN A 113 -13.93 4.50 18.65
C GLN A 113 -12.62 4.63 17.87
N LEU A 114 -12.66 4.96 16.58
CA LEU A 114 -11.46 5.13 15.76
C LEU A 114 -10.65 6.35 16.17
N ASP A 115 -11.31 7.44 16.57
CA ASP A 115 -10.66 8.63 17.12
C ASP A 115 -9.98 8.34 18.46
N SER A 116 -10.61 7.52 19.31
CA SER A 116 -10.02 7.04 20.56
C SER A 116 -8.76 6.22 20.28
N ILE A 117 -8.82 5.25 19.35
CA ILE A 117 -7.67 4.41 18.97
C ILE A 117 -6.55 5.29 18.39
N ARG A 118 -6.87 6.25 17.52
CA ARG A 118 -5.87 7.15 16.92
C ARG A 118 -5.14 7.94 18.01
N SER A 119 -5.88 8.48 18.97
CA SER A 119 -5.33 9.25 20.08
C SER A 119 -4.43 8.39 20.97
N GLU A 120 -4.87 7.18 21.30
CA GLU A 120 -4.11 6.22 22.10
C GLU A 120 -2.81 5.81 21.41
N VAL A 121 -2.87 5.50 20.10
CA VAL A 121 -1.67 5.13 19.31
C VAL A 121 -0.65 6.26 19.30
N LEU A 122 -1.09 7.50 19.09
CA LEU A 122 -0.19 8.66 19.12
C LEU A 122 0.43 8.86 20.51
N GLN A 123 -0.35 8.68 21.58
CA GLN A 123 0.17 8.75 22.95
C GLN A 123 1.20 7.65 23.22
N ASN A 124 0.92 6.42 22.81
CA ASN A 124 1.83 5.28 22.97
C ASN A 124 3.14 5.47 22.18
N LEU A 125 3.07 6.04 20.97
CA LEU A 125 4.26 6.39 20.18
C LEU A 125 5.09 7.47 20.88
N GLN A 126 4.46 8.51 21.44
CA GLN A 126 5.17 9.54 22.21
C GLN A 126 5.87 8.97 23.44
N GLN A 127 5.18 8.10 24.18
CA GLN A 127 5.76 7.41 25.33
C GLN A 127 6.95 6.55 24.90
N TYR A 128 6.79 5.74 23.85
CA TYR A 128 7.86 4.93 23.27
C TYR A 128 9.09 5.76 22.90
N TYR A 129 8.90 6.92 22.26
CA TYR A 129 10.00 7.79 21.90
C TYR A 129 10.75 8.37 23.10
N ARG A 130 10.03 8.74 24.16
CA ARG A 130 10.64 9.32 25.37
C ARG A 130 11.32 8.28 26.23
N GLU A 131 10.61 7.19 26.54
CA GLU A 131 11.01 6.23 27.55
C GLU A 131 11.96 5.17 27.00
N GLU A 132 11.72 4.67 25.79
CA GLU A 132 12.52 3.58 25.24
C GLU A 132 13.59 4.07 24.26
N MET A 133 13.30 5.08 23.45
CA MET A 133 14.29 5.67 22.55
C MET A 133 15.11 6.79 23.20
N GLY A 134 14.73 7.27 24.39
CA GLY A 134 15.43 8.33 25.11
C GLY A 134 15.42 9.69 24.41
N LEU A 135 14.43 9.95 23.54
CA LEU A 135 14.34 11.19 22.78
C LEU A 135 13.68 12.30 23.62
N SER A 136 14.43 13.39 23.86
CA SER A 136 13.88 14.60 24.46
C SER A 136 13.00 15.40 23.50
N ASP A 137 13.40 15.45 22.22
CA ASP A 137 12.60 15.95 21.11
C ASP A 137 12.35 14.83 20.09
N PHE A 138 11.11 14.36 20.03
CA PHE A 138 10.67 13.31 19.11
C PHE A 138 9.95 13.86 17.87
N SER A 139 9.86 15.19 17.72
CA SER A 139 9.06 15.84 16.67
C SER A 139 9.50 15.41 15.27
N ASN A 140 10.82 15.33 15.03
CA ASN A 140 11.37 14.85 13.76
C ASN A 140 11.01 13.39 13.47
N ARG A 141 11.02 12.53 14.50
CA ARG A 141 10.72 11.10 14.36
C ARG A 141 9.24 10.90 14.03
N LEU A 142 8.36 11.54 14.80
CA LEU A 142 6.93 11.54 14.55
C LEU A 142 6.60 12.16 13.18
N GLY A 143 7.24 13.26 12.81
CA GLY A 143 7.05 13.90 11.49
C GLY A 143 7.46 13.00 10.32
N ASN A 144 8.55 12.24 10.44
CA ASN A 144 8.93 11.25 9.44
C ASN A 144 7.91 10.10 9.37
N LEU A 145 7.41 9.61 10.51
CA LEU A 145 6.34 8.60 10.54
C LEU A 145 5.06 9.10 9.86
N MET A 146 4.65 10.34 10.14
CA MET A 146 3.49 10.95 9.51
C MET A 146 3.69 11.15 8.00
N THR A 147 4.91 11.48 7.57
CA THR A 147 5.25 11.56 6.14
C THR A 147 5.05 10.20 5.46
N VAL A 148 5.53 9.12 6.06
CA VAL A 148 5.31 7.75 5.55
C VAL A 148 3.82 7.39 5.52
N TYR A 149 3.09 7.74 6.58
CA TYR A 149 1.65 7.55 6.65
C TYR A 149 0.91 8.22 5.48
N TYR A 150 1.21 9.49 5.18
CA TYR A 150 0.60 10.18 4.06
C TYR A 150 1.03 9.60 2.70
N ALA A 151 2.28 9.16 2.57
CA ALA A 151 2.76 8.47 1.38
C ALA A 151 1.95 7.17 1.12
N TYR A 152 1.69 6.36 2.15
CA TYR A 152 0.83 5.17 2.03
C TYR A 152 -0.62 5.54 1.68
N LYS A 153 -1.16 6.61 2.27
CA LYS A 153 -2.51 7.08 1.96
C LYS A 153 -2.64 7.47 0.49
N GLU A 154 -1.69 8.23 -0.04
CA GLU A 154 -1.64 8.60 -1.46
C GLU A 154 -1.52 7.37 -2.36
N CYS A 155 -0.59 6.48 -2.04
CA CYS A 155 -0.35 5.25 -2.78
C CYS A 155 -1.56 4.31 -2.80
N THR A 156 -2.32 4.27 -1.72
CA THR A 156 -3.58 3.54 -1.61
C THR A 156 -4.65 4.13 -2.53
N SER A 157 -4.78 5.46 -2.57
CA SER A 157 -5.72 6.14 -3.49
C SER A 157 -5.38 5.83 -4.96
N HIS A 158 -4.10 5.85 -5.30
CA HIS A 158 -3.61 5.44 -6.62
C HIS A 158 -3.89 3.96 -6.91
N PHE A 159 -3.69 3.07 -5.93
CA PHE A 159 -4.03 1.65 -6.06
C PHE A 159 -5.50 1.46 -6.43
N TYR A 160 -6.43 2.10 -5.72
CA TYR A 160 -7.86 1.98 -6.03
C TYR A 160 -8.22 2.52 -7.41
N SER A 161 -7.61 3.63 -7.81
CA SER A 161 -7.82 4.21 -9.14
C SER A 161 -7.28 3.31 -10.25
N PHE A 162 -6.08 2.76 -10.05
CA PHE A 162 -5.44 1.81 -10.94
C PHE A 162 -6.26 0.53 -11.05
N PHE A 163 -6.61 -0.10 -9.93
CA PHE A 163 -7.37 -1.34 -9.91
C PHE A 163 -8.74 -1.18 -10.59
N ARG A 164 -9.44 -0.06 -10.34
CA ARG A 164 -10.70 0.23 -11.03
C ARG A 164 -10.52 0.38 -12.54
N MET A 165 -9.47 1.07 -12.97
CA MET A 165 -9.12 1.18 -14.39
C MET A 165 -8.85 -0.20 -14.99
N GLN A 166 -8.09 -1.05 -14.29
CA GLN A 166 -7.76 -2.41 -14.74
C GLN A 166 -9.01 -3.27 -14.94
N VAL A 167 -9.86 -3.35 -13.92
CA VAL A 167 -11.14 -4.07 -13.99
C VAL A 167 -12.04 -3.50 -15.08
N THR A 168 -12.11 -2.18 -15.25
CA THR A 168 -13.04 -1.59 -16.23
C THR A 168 -12.58 -1.77 -17.67
N LEU A 169 -11.31 -1.46 -17.97
CA LEU A 169 -10.81 -1.47 -19.34
C LEU A 169 -10.48 -2.89 -19.81
N PHE A 170 -9.79 -3.67 -18.98
CA PHE A 170 -9.28 -4.96 -19.41
C PHE A 170 -10.29 -6.10 -19.24
N ASP A 171 -11.23 -6.05 -18.27
CA ASP A 171 -12.33 -7.03 -18.26
C ASP A 171 -13.33 -6.77 -19.38
N LEU A 172 -13.62 -5.50 -19.71
CA LEU A 172 -14.49 -5.15 -20.83
C LEU A 172 -13.90 -5.69 -22.15
N TRP A 173 -12.59 -5.56 -22.33
CA TRP A 173 -11.91 -6.10 -23.50
C TRP A 173 -11.80 -7.62 -23.51
N SER A 174 -11.62 -8.25 -22.33
CA SER A 174 -11.66 -9.72 -22.22
C SER A 174 -13.04 -10.25 -22.63
N ALA A 175 -14.11 -9.60 -22.17
CA ALA A 175 -15.48 -9.92 -22.57
C ALA A 175 -15.72 -9.69 -24.08
N GLU A 176 -15.23 -8.58 -24.64
CA GLU A 176 -15.34 -8.29 -26.07
C GLU A 176 -14.57 -9.30 -26.94
N ALA A 177 -13.36 -9.71 -26.54
CA ALA A 177 -12.59 -10.73 -27.23
C ALA A 177 -13.29 -12.10 -27.20
N GLN A 178 -13.89 -12.48 -26.07
CA GLN A 178 -14.70 -13.69 -25.95
C GLN A 178 -15.96 -13.64 -26.81
N LEU A 179 -16.65 -12.48 -26.84
CA LEU A 179 -17.79 -12.25 -27.73
C LEU A 179 -17.39 -12.40 -29.19
N ASN A 180 -16.32 -11.75 -29.64
CA ASN A 180 -15.85 -11.86 -31.02
C ASN A 180 -15.48 -13.30 -31.40
N ALA A 181 -14.93 -14.10 -30.47
CA ALA A 181 -14.63 -15.52 -30.69
C ALA A 181 -15.88 -16.44 -30.72
N LEU A 182 -17.03 -15.97 -30.23
CA LEU A 182 -18.30 -16.70 -30.28
C LEU A 182 -19.14 -16.33 -31.53
N PHE A 183 -18.91 -15.14 -32.08
CA PHE A 183 -19.67 -14.59 -33.22
C PHE A 183 -18.88 -14.60 -34.55
N LEU A 184 -17.62 -15.06 -34.56
CA LEU A 184 -16.79 -15.37 -35.74
C LEU A 184 -16.41 -16.86 -35.72
#